data_AF-A0A9W7ZB57-F1
#
_entry.id   AF-A0A9W7ZB57-F1
#
_cell.length_a   1.000
_cell.length_b   1.000
_cell.length_c   1.000
_cell.angle_alpha   90.00
_cell.angle_beta   90.00
_cell.angle_gamma   90.00
#
_symmetry.space_group_name_H-M   'P 1'
#
loop_
_entity.id
_entity.type
_entity.pdbx_description
1 polymer ?
#
loop_
_entity_poly.entity_id
_entity_poly.type
_entity_poly.pdbx_seq_one_letter_code
_entity_poly.pdbx_strand_id
1 'polypeptide(L)'
;MGSSSVFNTLYDIASSAVSTGTSILCGFAAGDQPPAASQGPLTIGSRQLQVQRLLGEGGFSNVFLAQDQTNTEYALKRMLCHDGTDALEMAQREIEAGQQLSHPNIVPLLAHLVEEHRAGARYVYMLFPLYKQGNLLDLSMRATELGEPLSEEFIIHVFRGICAALEYLHGYKQPDGAVEAAGRQHGEYSSVPQPPPDLGTTGAAGQHGLVHGDIKLGNVMLADDGKTPILMDFGSVRAAHIKAHTRTQALQIQDDAAQRCTMPYRAPELFDVQRDAEFDARTDVWALGCLLFALAYGFTPFEDPHEGPGASIALAAANARYRVPEPNPYSQRIPQLIAYMLEPDPQTRPFIGQVIAQVNSLYK
;
A
#
# COMPACT_ATOMS: atom_id res chain seq x y z
N MET A 1 -27.25 20.50 -23.64
CA MET A 1 -28.38 20.31 -22.70
C MET A 1 -28.57 18.81 -22.53
N GLY A 2 -28.39 18.17 -21.38
CA GLY A 2 -27.88 18.59 -20.08
C GLY A 2 -27.14 17.38 -19.48
N SER A 3 -26.05 17.69 -18.79
CA SER A 3 -25.23 16.80 -17.98
C SER A 3 -25.96 16.49 -16.67
N SER A 4 -26.23 15.21 -16.36
CA SER A 4 -26.60 14.73 -15.02
C SER A 4 -26.73 13.20 -15.04
N SER A 5 -25.65 12.45 -14.80
CA SER A 5 -25.77 11.01 -14.46
C SER A 5 -24.50 10.34 -13.90
N VAL A 6 -23.36 11.03 -13.75
CA VAL A 6 -22.07 10.37 -13.42
C VAL A 6 -21.74 10.38 -11.92
N PHE A 7 -22.74 10.51 -11.03
CA PHE A 7 -22.48 10.68 -9.59
C PHE A 7 -23.20 9.71 -8.64
N ASN A 8 -23.93 8.71 -9.14
CA ASN A 8 -24.82 7.88 -8.31
C ASN A 8 -24.48 6.38 -8.22
N THR A 9 -23.23 5.96 -8.41
CA THR A 9 -22.89 4.52 -8.28
C THR A 9 -21.63 4.21 -7.48
N LEU A 10 -21.06 5.21 -6.79
CA LEU A 10 -20.04 4.99 -5.74
C LEU A 10 -20.65 4.55 -4.39
N TYR A 11 -21.96 4.31 -4.33
CA TYR A 11 -22.68 4.00 -3.09
C TYR A 11 -22.75 2.50 -2.74
N ASP A 12 -22.35 1.58 -3.65
CA ASP A 12 -22.64 0.14 -3.47
C ASP A 12 -21.42 -0.80 -3.31
N ILE A 13 -20.19 -0.29 -3.20
CA ILE A 13 -18.99 -1.12 -2.91
C ILE A 13 -18.34 -0.78 -1.55
N ALA A 14 -18.88 0.19 -0.81
CA ALA A 14 -18.60 0.38 0.61
C ALA A 14 -19.32 -0.65 1.52
N SER A 15 -20.12 -1.56 0.96
CA SER A 15 -20.94 -2.52 1.70
C SER A 15 -20.34 -3.93 1.86
N SER A 16 -19.16 -4.24 1.32
CA SER A 16 -18.55 -5.59 1.48
C SER A 16 -17.57 -5.73 2.65
N ALA A 17 -17.27 -4.67 3.39
CA ALA A 17 -16.55 -4.74 4.67
C ALA A 17 -17.47 -4.85 5.90
N VAL A 18 -18.80 -4.91 5.71
CA VAL A 18 -19.77 -5.09 6.79
C VAL A 18 -20.16 -6.56 6.92
N SER A 19 -19.31 -7.38 7.55
CA SER A 19 -19.71 -8.76 7.91
C SER A 19 -19.10 -9.33 9.19
N THR A 20 -18.30 -8.58 9.95
CA THR A 20 -17.98 -8.98 11.33
C THR A 20 -18.33 -7.84 12.26
N GLY A 21 -19.48 -8.01 12.93
CA GLY A 21 -20.17 -6.97 13.65
C GLY A 21 -19.31 -6.29 14.72
N THR A 22 -19.14 -4.99 14.56
CA THR A 22 -19.41 -4.02 15.62
C THR A 22 -19.89 -2.74 14.92
N SER A 23 -21.20 -2.49 14.98
CA SER A 23 -21.79 -1.25 14.45
C SER A 23 -21.22 -0.05 15.19
N ILE A 24 -20.44 0.78 14.49
CA ILE A 24 -20.31 2.19 14.83
C ILE A 24 -21.01 2.94 13.71
N LEU A 25 -22.23 3.40 14.01
CA LEU A 25 -22.84 4.48 13.26
C LEU A 25 -21.89 5.67 13.36
N CYS A 26 -21.03 5.88 12.35
CA CYS A 26 -20.24 7.10 12.24
C CYS A 26 -21.20 8.23 11.90
N GLY A 27 -21.74 8.86 12.95
CA GLY A 27 -22.24 10.22 12.83
C GLY A 27 -21.08 11.12 12.44
N PHE A 28 -21.31 12.01 11.46
CA PHE A 28 -20.36 13.04 11.05
C PHE A 28 -19.70 13.69 12.27
N ALA A 29 -18.41 13.44 12.48
CA ALA A 29 -17.65 14.18 13.46
C ALA A 29 -17.28 15.53 12.84
N ALA A 30 -17.29 16.61 13.64
CA ALA A 30 -16.95 17.95 13.19
C ALA A 30 -15.51 18.10 12.61
N GLY A 31 -14.71 17.03 12.61
CA GLY A 31 -13.35 16.96 12.06
C GLY A 31 -13.26 16.50 10.59
N ASP A 32 -14.32 15.95 9.99
CA ASP A 32 -14.29 15.42 8.61
C ASP A 32 -14.46 16.49 7.54
N GLN A 33 -14.80 17.73 7.93
CA GLN A 33 -14.79 18.83 6.98
C GLN A 33 -13.36 19.17 6.57
N PRO A 34 -13.12 19.55 5.30
CA PRO A 34 -11.88 20.25 4.96
C PRO A 34 -11.69 21.38 5.97
N PRO A 35 -10.45 21.70 6.40
CA PRO A 35 -10.23 22.86 7.25
C PRO A 35 -10.97 24.01 6.57
N ALA A 36 -12.02 24.51 7.23
CA ALA A 36 -12.99 25.37 6.57
C ALA A 36 -12.23 26.54 5.94
N ALA A 37 -12.74 27.10 4.84
CA ALA A 37 -12.16 28.28 4.18
C ALA A 37 -11.88 29.47 5.14
N SER A 38 -12.34 29.40 6.40
CA SER A 38 -12.05 30.30 7.51
C SER A 38 -10.69 30.11 8.20
N GLN A 39 -9.91 29.05 7.95
CA GLN A 39 -8.60 28.83 8.61
C GLN A 39 -7.38 29.40 7.84
N GLY A 40 -7.60 30.03 6.69
CA GLY A 40 -6.51 30.58 5.87
C GLY A 40 -5.64 29.49 5.21
N PRO A 41 -4.58 29.89 4.49
CA PRO A 41 -3.71 28.94 3.80
C PRO A 41 -2.87 28.12 4.80
N LEU A 42 -2.82 26.80 4.60
CA LEU A 42 -1.97 25.90 5.37
C LEU A 42 -0.51 26.06 4.94
N THR A 43 0.40 26.30 5.88
CA THR A 43 1.84 26.40 5.59
C THR A 43 2.52 25.06 5.88
N ILE A 44 3.06 24.40 4.86
CA ILE A 44 3.73 23.10 4.98
C ILE A 44 5.06 23.12 4.21
N GLY A 45 6.17 22.90 4.92
CA GLY A 45 7.51 23.16 4.41
C GLY A 45 7.66 24.62 3.97
N SER A 46 8.07 24.85 2.72
CA SER A 46 8.20 26.19 2.12
C SER A 46 6.96 26.65 1.34
N ARG A 47 5.83 25.92 1.41
CA ARG A 47 4.64 26.16 0.59
C ARG A 47 3.49 26.68 1.45
N GLN A 48 2.73 27.63 0.90
CA GLN A 48 1.41 28.01 1.40
C GLN A 48 0.34 27.41 0.49
N LEU A 49 -0.53 26.61 1.07
CA LEU A 49 -1.52 25.82 0.36
C LEU A 49 -2.94 26.24 0.70
N GLN A 50 -3.73 26.50 -0.32
CA GLN A 50 -5.18 26.55 -0.20
C GLN A 50 -5.72 25.11 -0.27
N VAL A 51 -6.22 24.59 0.85
CA VAL A 51 -6.91 23.31 0.87
C VAL A 51 -8.29 23.49 0.24
N GLN A 52 -8.62 22.62 -0.70
CA GLN A 52 -9.85 22.66 -1.48
C GLN A 52 -10.78 21.50 -1.07
N ARG A 53 -11.22 20.71 -2.04
CA ARG A 53 -12.16 19.60 -1.84
C ARG A 53 -11.44 18.32 -1.40
N LEU A 54 -12.20 17.47 -0.73
CA LEU A 54 -11.85 16.09 -0.46
C LEU A 54 -11.70 15.30 -1.78
N LEU A 55 -10.65 14.48 -1.87
CA LEU A 55 -10.38 13.55 -2.97
C LEU A 55 -10.73 12.11 -2.59
N GLY A 56 -10.50 11.72 -1.32
CA GLY A 56 -10.80 10.38 -0.83
C GLY A 56 -10.71 10.27 0.69
N GLU A 57 -11.35 9.25 1.24
CA GLU A 57 -11.37 8.93 2.67
C GLU A 57 -10.93 7.49 2.87
N GLY A 58 -10.14 7.26 3.91
CA GLY A 58 -9.80 5.95 4.44
C GLY A 58 -10.02 5.94 5.95
N GLY A 59 -9.93 4.76 6.57
CA GLY A 59 -10.34 4.55 7.98
C GLY A 59 -9.76 5.55 9.00
N PHE A 60 -8.54 6.06 8.77
CA PHE A 60 -7.87 7.02 9.66
C PHE A 60 -7.35 8.27 8.95
N SER A 61 -7.66 8.45 7.66
CA SER A 61 -7.05 9.49 6.83
C SER A 61 -8.01 10.09 5.83
N ASN A 62 -7.92 11.41 5.62
CA ASN A 62 -8.56 12.08 4.50
C ASN A 62 -7.49 12.58 3.54
N VAL A 63 -7.76 12.53 2.24
CA VAL A 63 -6.90 13.10 1.21
C VAL A 63 -7.63 14.26 0.56
N PHE A 64 -7.02 15.44 0.55
CA PHE A 64 -7.59 16.67 -0.02
C PHE A 64 -6.80 17.12 -1.26
N LEU A 65 -7.50 17.78 -2.17
CA LEU A 65 -6.87 18.60 -3.19
C LEU A 65 -6.37 19.88 -2.53
N ALA A 66 -5.10 20.21 -2.74
CA ALA A 66 -4.52 21.46 -2.29
C ALA A 66 -3.85 22.19 -3.46
N GLN A 67 -3.86 23.52 -3.45
CA GLN A 67 -3.20 24.33 -4.47
C GLN A 67 -2.29 25.37 -3.84
N ASP A 68 -1.11 25.59 -4.42
CA ASP A 68 -0.25 26.71 -4.03
C ASP A 68 -0.60 28.01 -4.77
N GLN A 69 0.12 29.09 -4.47
CA GLN A 69 -0.09 30.41 -5.09
C GLN A 69 0.19 30.43 -6.60
N THR A 70 0.87 29.41 -7.14
CA THR A 70 1.14 29.23 -8.57
C THR A 70 0.05 28.43 -9.29
N ASN A 71 -1.00 28.01 -8.57
CA ASN A 71 -2.03 27.06 -9.00
C ASN A 71 -1.49 25.65 -9.27
N THR A 72 -0.34 25.29 -8.72
CA THR A 72 0.11 23.90 -8.78
C THR A 72 -0.73 23.08 -7.82
N GLU A 73 -1.24 21.94 -8.30
CA GLU A 73 -2.12 21.05 -7.56
C GLU A 73 -1.34 19.94 -6.85
N TYR A 74 -1.78 19.61 -5.64
CA TYR A 74 -1.17 18.61 -4.77
C TYR A 74 -2.23 17.73 -4.11
N ALA A 75 -1.82 16.54 -3.70
CA ALA A 75 -2.58 15.70 -2.80
C ALA A 75 -2.08 15.94 -1.36
N LEU A 76 -2.98 16.33 -0.46
CA LEU A 76 -2.69 16.55 0.96
C LEU A 76 -3.38 15.47 1.79
N LYS A 77 -2.60 14.50 2.29
CA LYS A 77 -3.09 13.49 3.23
C LYS A 77 -3.08 14.08 4.63
N ARG A 78 -4.19 13.96 5.36
CA ARG A 78 -4.37 14.38 6.75
C ARG A 78 -4.79 13.17 7.58
N MET A 79 -4.08 12.90 8.66
CA MET A 79 -4.39 11.84 9.62
C MET A 79 -4.64 12.45 10.99
N LEU A 80 -5.70 12.00 11.67
CA LEU A 80 -5.95 12.35 13.07
C LEU A 80 -5.39 11.25 13.95
N CYS A 81 -4.30 11.56 14.65
CA CYS A 81 -3.56 10.61 15.47
C CYS A 81 -3.78 10.88 16.96
N HIS A 82 -4.01 9.83 17.74
CA HIS A 82 -4.04 9.92 19.20
C HIS A 82 -2.81 9.20 19.77
N ASP A 83 -2.38 9.60 20.97
CA ASP A 83 -1.27 8.92 21.66
C ASP A 83 -1.60 7.44 21.91
N GLY A 84 -0.62 6.57 21.66
CA GLY A 84 -0.75 5.12 21.85
C GLY A 84 -1.64 4.42 20.83
N THR A 85 -1.95 5.06 19.70
CA THR A 85 -2.70 4.45 18.59
C THR A 85 -1.81 4.10 17.40
N ASP A 86 -2.16 3.03 16.69
CA ASP A 86 -1.46 2.58 15.48
C ASP A 86 -1.39 3.66 14.40
N ALA A 87 -2.38 4.57 14.37
CA ALA A 87 -2.43 5.66 13.40
C ALA A 87 -1.23 6.60 13.47
N LEU A 88 -0.69 6.85 14.67
CA LEU A 88 0.51 7.69 14.82
C LEU A 88 1.76 6.97 14.31
N GLU A 89 1.91 5.69 14.65
CA GLU A 89 3.04 4.88 14.18
C GLU A 89 3.03 4.73 12.66
N MET A 90 1.85 4.50 12.06
CA MET A 90 1.70 4.42 10.60
C MET A 90 2.09 5.73 9.93
N ALA A 91 1.65 6.87 10.46
CA ALA A 91 2.00 8.18 9.92
C ALA A 91 3.52 8.44 10.02
N GLN A 92 4.16 8.05 11.12
CA GLN A 92 5.61 8.17 11.30
C GLN A 92 6.37 7.28 10.32
N ARG A 93 5.99 6.00 10.16
CA ARG A 93 6.61 5.08 9.19
C ARG A 93 6.52 5.63 7.77
N GLU A 94 5.36 6.17 7.39
CA GLU A 94 5.15 6.75 6.07
C GLU A 94 6.02 8.00 5.84
N ILE A 95 6.15 8.88 6.85
CA ILE A 95 7.03 10.06 6.78
C ILE A 95 8.49 9.65 6.67
N GLU A 96 8.95 8.74 7.53
CA GLU A 96 10.34 8.27 7.56
C GLU A 96 10.74 7.60 6.24
N ALA A 97 9.88 6.71 5.73
CA ALA A 97 10.06 6.08 4.43
C ALA A 97 10.07 7.15 3.31
N GLY A 98 9.06 8.03 3.28
CA GLY A 98 8.92 9.06 2.26
C GLY A 98 10.09 10.06 2.20
N GLN A 99 10.76 10.33 3.32
CA GLN A 99 11.95 11.19 3.38
C GLN A 99 13.21 10.53 2.80
N GLN A 100 13.28 9.19 2.85
CA GLN A 100 14.48 8.43 2.52
C GLN A 100 14.42 7.76 1.14
N LEU A 101 13.21 7.48 0.65
CA LEU A 101 12.98 6.79 -0.61
C LEU A 101 12.91 7.78 -1.77
N SER A 102 13.66 7.50 -2.83
CA SER A 102 13.64 8.28 -4.07
C SER A 102 13.79 7.34 -5.26
N HIS A 103 12.69 7.15 -5.99
CA HIS A 103 12.63 6.27 -7.15
C HIS A 103 11.52 6.74 -8.12
N PRO A 104 11.69 6.63 -9.45
CA PRO A 104 10.70 7.10 -10.43
C PRO A 104 9.31 6.44 -10.32
N ASN A 105 9.25 5.22 -9.75
CA ASN A 105 8.00 4.48 -9.53
C ASN A 105 7.53 4.49 -8.07
N ILE A 106 8.02 5.43 -7.24
CA ILE A 106 7.59 5.64 -5.85
C ILE A 106 7.13 7.08 -5.69
N VAL A 107 6.00 7.30 -5.01
CA VAL A 107 5.51 8.65 -4.75
C VAL A 107 6.51 9.41 -3.85
N PRO A 108 6.96 10.62 -4.24
CA PRO A 108 7.83 11.41 -3.38
C PRO A 108 7.02 12.14 -2.31
N LEU A 109 7.51 12.12 -1.06
CA LEU A 109 7.00 12.99 0.00
C LEU A 109 7.57 14.41 -0.18
N LEU A 110 6.72 15.38 -0.51
CA LEU A 110 7.15 16.75 -0.80
C LEU A 110 7.38 17.58 0.46
N ALA A 111 6.59 17.34 1.51
CA ALA A 111 6.68 17.95 2.82
C ALA A 111 5.73 17.24 3.81
N HIS A 112 5.97 17.42 5.10
CA HIS A 112 5.05 16.99 6.17
C HIS A 112 4.90 18.10 7.21
N LEU A 113 3.85 18.01 8.02
CA LEU A 113 3.57 18.92 9.14
C LEU A 113 2.81 18.16 10.22
N VAL A 114 3.17 18.38 11.48
CA VAL A 114 2.44 17.84 12.63
C VAL A 114 1.92 19.01 13.46
N GLU A 115 0.61 19.08 13.64
CA GLU A 115 -0.04 20.11 14.44
C GLU A 115 -0.75 19.49 15.64
N GLU A 116 -0.61 20.11 16.81
CA GLU A 116 -1.41 19.73 17.97
C GLU A 116 -2.89 20.04 17.72
N HIS A 117 -3.74 19.08 18.08
CA HIS A 117 -5.18 19.19 18.03
C HIS A 117 -5.77 19.08 19.45
N ARG A 118 -7.09 19.23 19.55
CA ARG A 118 -7.81 19.20 20.81
C ARG A 118 -7.58 17.88 21.56
N ALA A 119 -7.54 17.98 22.89
CA ALA A 119 -7.46 16.82 23.80
C ALA A 119 -6.24 15.91 23.58
N GLY A 120 -5.09 16.48 23.18
CA GLY A 120 -3.84 15.72 23.00
C GLY A 120 -3.76 14.92 21.70
N ALA A 121 -4.78 15.01 20.84
CA ALA A 121 -4.69 14.49 19.48
C ALA A 121 -3.74 15.34 18.64
N ARG A 122 -3.24 14.80 17.53
CA ARG A 122 -2.39 15.51 16.55
C ARG A 122 -2.93 15.31 15.15
N TYR A 123 -2.91 16.36 14.35
CA TYR A 123 -3.05 16.21 12.91
C TYR A 123 -1.67 16.02 12.28
N VAL A 124 -1.51 14.94 11.53
CA VAL A 124 -0.33 14.71 10.69
C VAL A 124 -0.71 14.95 9.24
N TYR A 125 -0.04 15.90 8.61
CA TYR A 125 -0.21 16.28 7.22
C TYR A 125 0.98 15.80 6.40
N MET A 126 0.72 15.23 5.23
CA MET A 126 1.73 14.82 4.26
C MET A 126 1.33 15.33 2.88
N LEU A 127 2.28 15.96 2.20
CA LEU A 127 2.08 16.58 0.89
C LEU A 127 2.72 15.73 -0.19
N PHE A 128 1.95 15.41 -1.23
CA PHE A 128 2.38 14.60 -2.36
C PHE A 128 2.01 15.29 -3.69
N PRO A 129 2.69 14.93 -4.81
CA PRO A 129 2.19 15.29 -6.13
C PRO A 129 0.77 14.75 -6.34
N LEU A 130 -0.04 15.48 -7.10
CA LEU A 130 -1.33 14.98 -7.55
C LEU A 130 -1.15 14.19 -8.85
N TYR A 131 -1.65 12.95 -8.88
CA TYR A 131 -1.69 12.10 -10.07
C TYR A 131 -3.11 12.02 -10.63
N LYS A 132 -3.34 12.62 -11.79
CA LYS A 132 -4.71 12.87 -12.30
C LYS A 132 -5.37 11.65 -12.92
N GLN A 133 -4.59 10.63 -13.26
CA GLN A 133 -5.08 9.40 -13.88
C GLN A 133 -5.66 8.41 -12.85
N GLY A 134 -5.62 8.73 -11.55
CA GLY A 134 -6.15 7.88 -10.49
C GLY A 134 -5.26 6.67 -10.20
N ASN A 135 -5.84 5.66 -9.56
CA ASN A 135 -5.16 4.42 -9.20
C ASN A 135 -5.55 3.25 -10.12
N LEU A 136 -4.84 2.12 -10.02
CA LEU A 136 -5.11 0.94 -10.82
C LEU A 136 -6.41 0.22 -10.43
N LEU A 137 -6.94 0.42 -9.22
CA LEU A 137 -8.21 -0.18 -8.80
C LEU A 137 -9.36 0.46 -9.59
N ASP A 138 -9.42 1.78 -9.64
CA ASP A 138 -10.42 2.54 -10.41
C ASP A 138 -10.34 2.19 -11.90
N LEU A 139 -9.12 2.05 -12.44
CA LEU A 139 -8.91 1.62 -13.82
C LEU A 139 -9.43 0.21 -14.08
N SER A 140 -9.12 -0.73 -13.18
CA SER A 140 -9.55 -2.12 -13.28
C SER A 140 -11.07 -2.26 -13.20
N MET A 141 -11.70 -1.57 -12.23
CA MET A 141 -13.16 -1.51 -12.11
C MET A 141 -13.81 -0.98 -13.38
N ARG A 142 -13.32 0.12 -13.93
CA ARG A 142 -13.84 0.71 -15.18
C ARG A 142 -13.69 -0.26 -16.36
N ALA A 143 -12.56 -0.95 -16.48
CA ALA A 143 -12.35 -1.95 -17.53
C ALA A 143 -13.36 -3.10 -17.43
N THR A 144 -13.61 -3.59 -16.21
CA THR A 144 -14.63 -4.62 -15.93
C THR A 144 -16.05 -4.14 -16.25
N GLU A 145 -16.42 -2.93 -15.82
CA GLU A 145 -17.74 -2.34 -16.10
C GLU A 145 -18.02 -2.18 -17.60
N LEU A 146 -17.00 -1.82 -18.38
CA LEU A 146 -17.10 -1.69 -19.83
C LEU A 146 -17.03 -3.04 -20.55
N GLY A 147 -16.64 -4.12 -19.86
CA GLY A 147 -16.36 -5.41 -20.49
C GLY A 147 -15.18 -5.36 -21.46
N GLU A 148 -14.26 -4.41 -21.27
CA GLU A 148 -13.09 -4.19 -22.12
C GLU A 148 -11.82 -4.49 -21.31
N PRO A 149 -11.22 -5.69 -21.46
CA PRO A 149 -9.98 -6.03 -20.77
C PRO A 149 -8.84 -5.06 -21.12
N LEU A 150 -8.00 -4.76 -20.13
CA LEU A 150 -6.79 -3.97 -20.35
C LEU A 150 -5.86 -4.71 -21.34
N SER A 151 -5.09 -3.97 -22.14
CA SER A 151 -4.16 -4.64 -23.06
C SER A 151 -3.02 -5.32 -22.30
N GLU A 152 -2.60 -6.50 -22.78
CA GLU A 152 -1.47 -7.23 -22.20
C GLU A 152 -0.19 -6.37 -22.17
N GLU A 153 0.04 -5.58 -23.22
CA GLU A 153 1.17 -4.64 -23.29
C GLU A 153 1.14 -3.62 -22.14
N PHE A 154 -0.03 -3.04 -21.86
CA PHE A 154 -0.20 -2.08 -20.76
C PHE A 154 0.00 -2.75 -19.40
N ILE A 155 -0.61 -3.93 -19.19
CA ILE A 155 -0.46 -4.71 -17.95
C ILE A 155 1.01 -4.98 -17.66
N ILE A 156 1.76 -5.48 -18.65
CA ILE A 156 3.18 -5.79 -18.45
C ILE A 156 4.00 -4.50 -18.23
N HIS A 157 3.71 -3.41 -18.94
CA HIS A 157 4.39 -2.14 -18.73
C HIS A 157 4.24 -1.63 -17.29
N VAL A 158 3.00 -1.57 -16.79
CA VAL A 158 2.69 -1.19 -15.41
C VAL A 158 3.34 -2.16 -14.42
N PHE A 159 3.22 -3.47 -14.67
CA PHE A 159 3.79 -4.49 -13.80
C PHE A 159 5.32 -4.35 -13.65
N ARG A 160 6.03 -3.98 -14.72
CA ARG A 160 7.48 -3.73 -14.68
C ARG A 160 7.87 -2.55 -13.80
N GLY A 161 7.12 -1.45 -13.86
CA GLY A 161 7.40 -0.29 -13.02
C GLY A 161 7.16 -0.59 -11.54
N ILE A 162 6.13 -1.38 -11.22
CA ILE A 162 5.89 -1.87 -9.85
C ILE A 162 7.04 -2.79 -9.40
N CYS A 163 7.51 -3.71 -10.26
CA CYS A 163 8.66 -4.55 -9.95
C CYS A 163 9.92 -3.73 -9.66
N ALA A 164 10.18 -2.67 -10.44
CA ALA A 164 11.32 -1.78 -10.23
C ALA A 164 11.24 -1.06 -8.87
N ALA A 165 10.05 -0.58 -8.48
CA ALA A 165 9.85 0.00 -7.14
C ALA A 165 10.12 -1.02 -6.03
N LEU A 166 9.66 -2.26 -6.18
CA LEU A 166 9.89 -3.33 -5.20
C LEU A 166 11.37 -3.74 -5.14
N GLU A 167 12.06 -3.85 -6.28
CA GLU A 167 13.50 -4.11 -6.30
C GLU A 167 14.28 -3.04 -5.55
N TYR A 168 13.91 -1.76 -5.73
CA TYR A 168 14.48 -0.65 -4.99
C TYR A 168 14.25 -0.77 -3.48
N LEU A 169 13.03 -1.08 -3.04
CA LEU A 169 12.70 -1.30 -1.62
C LEU A 169 13.44 -2.50 -1.02
N HIS A 170 13.41 -3.63 -1.71
CA HIS A 170 13.98 -4.89 -1.23
C HIS A 170 15.51 -4.84 -1.16
N GLY A 171 16.14 -3.98 -1.97
CA GLY A 171 17.57 -3.68 -1.92
C GLY A 171 17.95 -2.46 -1.06
N TYR A 172 16.98 -1.81 -0.39
CA TYR A 172 17.20 -0.55 0.32
C TYR A 172 18.14 -0.70 1.52
N LYS A 173 19.35 -0.15 1.40
CA LYS A 173 20.32 -0.05 2.49
C LYS A 173 20.21 1.31 3.14
N GLN A 174 20.08 1.32 4.46
CA GLN A 174 20.11 2.56 5.21
C GLN A 174 21.48 3.24 5.07
N PRO A 175 21.53 4.57 5.00
CA PRO A 175 22.81 5.28 4.97
C PRO A 175 23.59 5.06 6.28
N ASP A 176 24.86 4.69 6.16
CA ASP A 176 25.79 4.58 7.28
C ASP A 176 25.87 5.93 8.03
N GLY A 177 25.71 5.93 9.36
CA GLY A 177 25.83 7.11 10.21
C GLY A 177 24.51 7.83 10.60
N ALA A 178 23.35 7.39 10.11
CA ALA A 178 22.05 7.92 10.54
C ALA A 178 21.79 7.70 12.05
N VAL A 179 22.37 6.65 12.63
CA VAL A 179 22.26 6.32 14.06
C VAL A 179 23.07 7.28 14.95
N GLU A 180 24.17 7.87 14.44
CA GLU A 180 25.05 8.74 15.24
C GLU A 180 24.67 10.23 15.16
N ALA A 181 24.10 10.69 14.04
CA ALA A 181 23.67 12.09 13.88
C ALA A 181 22.34 12.40 14.61
N ALA A 182 21.46 11.40 14.73
CA ALA A 182 20.21 11.47 15.48
C ALA A 182 20.41 11.73 16.98
N GLY A 183 21.54 11.28 17.55
CA GLY A 183 21.81 11.35 18.98
C GLY A 183 22.26 12.72 19.51
N ARG A 184 22.32 13.79 18.70
CA ARG A 184 22.89 15.07 19.15
C ARG A 184 22.01 16.31 19.02
N GLN A 185 20.91 16.32 18.27
CA GLN A 185 20.09 17.55 18.14
C GLN A 185 18.56 17.42 18.05
N HIS A 186 17.93 16.24 18.09
CA HIS A 186 16.46 16.14 18.10
C HIS A 186 15.96 15.31 19.28
N GLY A 187 14.93 15.82 19.97
CA GLY A 187 14.33 15.17 21.14
C GLY A 187 13.79 13.78 20.82
N GLU A 188 14.20 12.82 21.65
CA GLU A 188 13.63 11.50 21.97
C GLU A 188 13.16 10.51 20.89
N TYR A 189 13.07 10.83 19.60
CA TYR A 189 12.54 9.89 18.61
C TYR A 189 13.32 9.97 17.31
N SER A 190 14.41 9.20 17.21
CA SER A 190 15.05 8.92 15.93
C SER A 190 15.93 7.66 15.99
N SER A 191 15.39 6.60 15.41
CA SER A 191 16.03 5.79 14.40
C SER A 191 14.90 5.01 13.75
N VAL A 192 14.92 4.85 12.43
CA VAL A 192 14.50 3.65 11.69
C VAL A 192 13.81 2.61 12.56
N PRO A 193 12.63 2.05 12.21
CA PRO A 193 12.01 1.02 13.02
C PRO A 193 13.01 -0.09 13.29
N GLN A 194 13.64 -0.04 14.46
CA GLN A 194 14.28 -1.19 15.04
C GLN A 194 13.09 -2.10 15.24
N PRO A 195 13.15 -3.35 14.77
CA PRO A 195 12.13 -4.31 15.17
C PRO A 195 12.06 -4.22 16.71
N PRO A 196 10.85 -4.30 17.32
CA PRO A 196 10.68 -4.13 18.77
C PRO A 196 11.83 -4.82 19.50
N PRO A 197 12.41 -4.22 20.56
CA PRO A 197 13.79 -4.44 21.05
C PRO A 197 14.21 -5.89 21.39
N ASP A 198 13.32 -6.86 21.13
CA ASP A 198 13.42 -8.30 21.36
C ASP A 198 13.34 -9.16 20.07
N LEU A 199 13.26 -8.55 18.88
CA LEU A 199 13.29 -9.23 17.57
C LEU A 199 14.70 -9.10 16.95
N GLY A 200 15.55 -10.10 17.16
CA GLY A 200 16.95 -10.07 16.76
C GLY A 200 17.15 -10.08 15.24
N THR A 201 17.99 -9.17 14.74
CA THR A 201 18.50 -9.18 13.37
C THR A 201 19.85 -9.91 13.34
N THR A 202 20.01 -10.98 12.55
CA THR A 202 21.25 -11.81 12.57
C THR A 202 21.90 -11.98 11.20
N GLY A 203 22.96 -11.20 10.94
CA GLY A 203 23.92 -11.17 9.80
C GLY A 203 23.85 -12.19 8.64
N ALA A 204 23.64 -11.70 7.41
CA ALA A 204 24.09 -12.17 6.07
C ALA A 204 23.27 -11.48 4.96
N ALA A 205 23.87 -11.25 3.79
CA ALA A 205 23.31 -10.47 2.67
C ALA A 205 21.83 -10.82 2.36
N GLY A 206 20.95 -9.82 2.49
CA GLY A 206 19.48 -9.98 2.48
C GLY A 206 18.78 -9.28 3.66
N GLN A 207 19.53 -8.76 4.63
CA GLN A 207 19.00 -8.16 5.87
C GLN A 207 18.72 -6.66 5.85
N HIS A 208 19.12 -5.98 4.79
CA HIS A 208 19.04 -4.52 4.68
C HIS A 208 18.16 -4.17 3.49
N GLY A 209 16.85 -4.34 3.69
CA GLY A 209 15.81 -4.04 2.72
C GLY A 209 14.50 -3.73 3.44
N LEU A 210 13.54 -3.18 2.71
CA LEU A 210 12.21 -2.86 3.21
C LEU A 210 11.16 -3.73 2.52
N VAL A 211 10.15 -4.14 3.27
CA VAL A 211 8.90 -4.71 2.77
C VAL A 211 7.86 -3.59 2.73
N HIS A 212 7.13 -3.48 1.62
CA HIS A 212 6.00 -2.54 1.53
C HIS A 212 4.85 -2.98 2.43
N GLY A 213 4.49 -4.26 2.40
CA GLY A 213 3.53 -4.86 3.32
C GLY A 213 2.05 -4.60 3.00
N ASP A 214 1.73 -3.88 1.93
CA ASP A 214 0.34 -3.64 1.48
C ASP A 214 0.25 -3.38 -0.04
N ILE A 215 0.90 -4.24 -0.82
CA ILE A 215 0.83 -4.17 -2.28
C ILE A 215 -0.57 -4.57 -2.76
N LYS A 216 -1.26 -3.62 -3.41
CA LYS A 216 -2.60 -3.78 -3.99
C LYS A 216 -2.86 -2.74 -5.08
N LEU A 217 -3.91 -2.92 -5.88
CA LEU A 217 -4.24 -2.00 -6.98
C LEU A 217 -4.50 -0.57 -6.51
N GLY A 218 -5.16 -0.41 -5.36
CA GLY A 218 -5.46 0.91 -4.79
C GLY A 218 -4.23 1.71 -4.34
N ASN A 219 -3.09 1.05 -4.15
CA ASN A 219 -1.83 1.66 -3.72
C ASN A 219 -0.86 1.92 -4.89
N VAL A 220 -1.35 1.82 -6.14
CA VAL A 220 -0.57 2.15 -7.34
C VAL A 220 -1.31 3.21 -8.14
N MET A 221 -0.76 4.41 -8.18
CA MET A 221 -1.24 5.52 -9.00
C MET A 221 -0.69 5.44 -10.41
N LEU A 222 -1.37 6.05 -11.38
CA LEU A 222 -0.84 6.31 -12.71
C LEU A 222 -0.39 7.76 -12.81
N ALA A 223 0.84 7.97 -13.26
CA ALA A 223 1.33 9.31 -13.57
C ALA A 223 0.53 9.95 -14.70
N ASP A 224 0.71 11.26 -14.91
CA ASP A 224 -0.06 12.03 -15.90
C ASP A 224 0.15 11.59 -17.35
N ASP A 225 1.22 10.83 -17.63
CA ASP A 225 1.44 10.17 -18.93
C ASP A 225 0.50 8.98 -19.19
N GLY A 226 -0.28 8.58 -18.18
CA GLY A 226 -1.24 7.49 -18.23
C GLY A 226 -0.64 6.09 -18.25
N LYS A 227 0.68 5.94 -18.04
CA LYS A 227 1.38 4.66 -18.18
C LYS A 227 2.38 4.38 -17.07
N THR A 228 3.03 5.41 -16.53
CA THR A 228 4.04 5.21 -15.48
C THR A 228 3.35 4.90 -14.15
N PRO A 229 3.59 3.71 -13.56
CA PRO A 229 3.01 3.37 -12.26
C PRO A 229 3.81 4.01 -11.13
N ILE A 230 3.09 4.50 -10.12
CA ILE A 230 3.66 5.12 -8.93
C ILE A 230 3.12 4.40 -7.70
N LEU A 231 4.00 3.67 -7.01
CA LEU A 231 3.69 3.01 -5.75
C LEU A 231 3.56 4.03 -4.62
N MET A 232 2.54 3.86 -3.77
CA MET A 232 2.24 4.76 -2.65
C MET A 232 1.77 4.00 -1.40
N ASP A 233 1.57 4.75 -0.32
CA ASP A 233 1.06 4.28 0.98
C ASP A 233 2.05 3.39 1.76
N PHE A 234 3.08 4.04 2.31
CA PHE A 234 4.18 3.39 3.04
C PHE A 234 3.90 3.20 4.54
N GLY A 235 2.65 3.37 4.99
CA GLY A 235 2.29 3.23 6.41
C GLY A 235 2.49 1.81 6.99
N SER A 236 2.53 0.80 6.11
CA SER A 236 2.76 -0.62 6.46
C SER A 236 4.22 -1.08 6.27
N VAL A 237 5.13 -0.16 5.90
CA VAL A 237 6.54 -0.52 5.65
C VAL A 237 7.20 -1.09 6.90
N ARG A 238 7.98 -2.15 6.70
CA ARG A 238 8.76 -2.80 7.75
C ARG A 238 10.11 -3.28 7.23
N ALA A 239 11.01 -3.64 8.14
CA ALA A 239 12.23 -4.35 7.79
C ALA A 239 11.89 -5.64 7.01
N ALA A 240 12.65 -5.91 5.95
CA ALA A 240 12.41 -7.07 5.10
C ALA A 240 12.47 -8.36 5.91
N HIS A 241 13.54 -8.53 6.70
CA HIS A 241 13.78 -9.72 7.50
C HIS A 241 13.20 -9.58 8.91
N ILE A 242 12.33 -10.51 9.30
CA ILE A 242 11.76 -10.59 10.65
C ILE A 242 11.75 -12.05 11.10
N LYS A 243 12.12 -12.31 12.35
CA LYS A 243 12.09 -13.65 12.94
C LYS A 243 11.31 -13.66 14.24
N ALA A 244 10.32 -14.55 14.34
CA ALA A 244 9.49 -14.71 15.52
C ALA A 244 10.14 -15.66 16.55
N HIS A 245 11.02 -15.19 17.42
CA HIS A 245 11.72 -16.05 18.39
C HIS A 245 10.80 -16.71 19.43
N THR A 246 9.66 -16.06 19.73
CA THR A 246 8.69 -16.54 20.71
C THR A 246 7.29 -16.68 20.12
N ARG A 247 6.43 -17.47 20.79
CA ARG A 247 5.01 -17.57 20.38
C ARG A 247 4.28 -16.24 20.51
N THR A 248 4.64 -15.41 21.48
CA THR A 248 4.07 -14.06 21.65
C THR A 248 4.43 -13.17 20.47
N GLN A 249 5.71 -13.16 20.06
CA GLN A 249 6.15 -12.43 18.87
C GLN A 249 5.46 -12.93 17.59
N ALA A 250 5.29 -14.25 17.47
CA ALA A 250 4.55 -14.85 16.37
C ALA A 250 3.10 -14.34 16.30
N LEU A 251 2.40 -14.30 17.42
CA LEU A 251 1.04 -13.74 17.50
C LEU A 251 1.01 -12.25 17.16
N GLN A 252 1.97 -11.47 17.66
CA GLN A 252 2.08 -10.04 17.34
C GLN A 252 2.24 -9.80 15.84
N ILE A 253 3.13 -10.55 15.16
CA ILE A 253 3.31 -10.46 13.71
C ILE A 253 2.03 -10.82 12.96
N GLN A 254 1.30 -11.83 13.44
CA GLN A 254 0.03 -12.24 12.86
C GLN A 254 -1.04 -11.16 13.00
N ASP A 255 -1.21 -10.60 14.20
CA ASP A 255 -2.18 -9.53 14.48
C ASP A 255 -1.83 -8.25 13.71
N ASP A 256 -0.54 -7.93 13.64
CA ASP A 256 0.00 -6.84 12.84
C ASP A 256 -0.32 -6.99 11.35
N ALA A 257 -0.08 -8.18 10.78
CA ALA A 257 -0.47 -8.48 9.40
C ALA A 257 -1.99 -8.46 9.23
N ALA A 258 -2.75 -8.87 10.25
CA ALA A 258 -4.21 -8.83 10.25
C ALA A 258 -4.76 -7.41 10.10
N GLN A 259 -4.11 -6.45 10.76
CA GLN A 259 -4.48 -5.03 10.75
C GLN A 259 -3.94 -4.29 9.52
N ARG A 260 -2.73 -4.62 9.04
CA ARG A 260 -1.98 -3.78 8.08
C ARG A 260 -1.93 -4.32 6.66
N CYS A 261 -2.08 -5.63 6.46
CA CYS A 261 -2.14 -6.22 5.12
C CYS A 261 -3.59 -6.38 4.67
N THR A 262 -3.91 -5.89 3.48
CA THR A 262 -5.22 -6.11 2.86
C THR A 262 -5.42 -7.61 2.61
N MET A 263 -6.41 -8.22 3.30
CA MET A 263 -6.58 -9.68 3.41
C MET A 263 -6.47 -10.47 2.09
N PRO A 264 -7.05 -10.03 0.95
CA PRO A 264 -6.97 -10.75 -0.34
C PRO A 264 -5.58 -10.79 -0.97
N TYR A 265 -4.69 -9.90 -0.55
CA TYR A 265 -3.30 -9.81 -1.00
C TYR A 265 -2.32 -10.39 0.02
N ARG A 266 -2.80 -10.80 1.19
CA ARG A 266 -1.97 -11.30 2.30
C ARG A 266 -1.34 -12.64 1.92
N ALA A 267 -0.03 -12.77 2.17
CA ALA A 267 0.71 -14.00 1.95
C ALA A 267 0.28 -15.11 2.92
N PRO A 268 0.27 -16.39 2.50
CA PRO A 268 -0.24 -17.51 3.29
C PRO A 268 0.47 -17.66 4.64
N GLU A 269 1.79 -17.44 4.68
CA GLU A 269 2.61 -17.51 5.88
C GLU A 269 2.28 -16.45 6.96
N LEU A 270 1.48 -15.43 6.62
CA LEU A 270 1.04 -14.38 7.55
C LEU A 270 -0.34 -14.64 8.17
N PHE A 271 -1.05 -15.71 7.76
CA PHE A 271 -2.35 -16.06 8.37
C PHE A 271 -2.21 -16.89 9.65
N ASP A 272 -1.21 -17.77 9.70
CA ASP A 272 -0.91 -18.61 10.86
C ASP A 272 0.59 -18.62 11.12
N VAL A 273 1.04 -17.66 11.93
CA VAL A 273 2.46 -17.44 12.19
C VAL A 273 2.93 -18.37 13.30
N GLN A 274 3.86 -19.26 12.95
CA GLN A 274 4.46 -20.21 13.87
C GLN A 274 5.63 -19.60 14.66
N ARG A 275 5.95 -20.23 15.80
CA ARG A 275 7.19 -19.91 16.53
C ARG A 275 8.40 -20.24 15.65
N ASP A 276 9.44 -19.41 15.75
CA ASP A 276 10.69 -19.47 14.99
C ASP A 276 10.52 -19.27 13.48
N ALA A 277 9.33 -18.86 13.03
CA ALA A 277 9.06 -18.48 11.65
C ALA A 277 9.90 -17.25 11.25
N GLU A 278 10.32 -17.26 9.98
CA GLU A 278 11.19 -16.27 9.40
C GLU A 278 10.54 -15.74 8.12
N PHE A 279 10.47 -14.42 8.03
CA PHE A 279 9.79 -13.70 6.97
C PHE A 279 10.80 -12.81 6.25
N ASP A 280 10.64 -12.69 4.94
CA ASP A 280 11.43 -11.78 4.13
C ASP A 280 10.57 -11.02 3.13
N ALA A 281 11.24 -10.37 2.17
CA ALA A 281 10.61 -9.55 1.15
C ALA A 281 9.68 -10.31 0.18
N ARG A 282 9.68 -11.66 0.20
CA ARG A 282 8.83 -12.49 -0.64
C ARG A 282 7.35 -12.43 -0.26
N THR A 283 6.99 -11.83 0.88
CA THR A 283 5.59 -11.49 1.17
C THR A 283 5.03 -10.48 0.16
N ASP A 284 5.84 -9.51 -0.28
CA ASP A 284 5.43 -8.55 -1.33
C ASP A 284 5.32 -9.24 -2.69
N VAL A 285 6.12 -10.27 -2.97
CA VAL A 285 6.06 -11.02 -4.23
C VAL A 285 4.74 -11.80 -4.35
N TRP A 286 4.25 -12.38 -3.26
CA TRP A 286 2.91 -12.98 -3.23
C TRP A 286 1.82 -11.94 -3.53
N ALA A 287 1.85 -10.81 -2.82
CA ALA A 287 0.89 -9.73 -3.00
C ALA A 287 0.95 -9.15 -4.43
N LEU A 288 2.13 -9.09 -5.03
CA LEU A 288 2.35 -8.71 -6.43
C LEU A 288 1.71 -9.72 -7.41
N GLY A 289 1.73 -11.01 -7.10
CA GLY A 289 0.98 -12.04 -7.83
C GLY A 289 -0.53 -11.82 -7.78
N CYS A 290 -1.08 -11.52 -6.60
CA CYS A 290 -2.48 -11.14 -6.44
C CYS A 290 -2.82 -9.86 -7.22
N LEU A 291 -1.93 -8.86 -7.21
CA LEU A 291 -2.09 -7.61 -7.95
C LEU A 291 -2.13 -7.85 -9.45
N LEU A 292 -1.21 -8.66 -10.00
CA LEU A 292 -1.18 -8.98 -11.43
C LEU A 292 -2.46 -9.71 -11.86
N PHE A 293 -2.91 -10.68 -11.05
CA PHE A 293 -4.17 -11.37 -11.29
C PHE A 293 -5.35 -10.39 -11.29
N ALA A 294 -5.45 -9.52 -10.28
CA ALA A 294 -6.53 -8.54 -10.18
C ALA A 294 -6.51 -7.52 -11.34
N LEU A 295 -5.33 -7.05 -11.74
CA LEU A 295 -5.19 -6.13 -12.88
C LEU A 295 -5.63 -6.78 -14.19
N ALA A 296 -5.36 -8.07 -14.37
CA ALA A 296 -5.74 -8.83 -15.55
C ALA A 296 -7.23 -9.18 -15.57
N TYR A 297 -7.79 -9.62 -14.44
CA TYR A 297 -9.09 -10.29 -14.40
C TYR A 297 -10.20 -9.52 -13.67
N GLY A 298 -9.89 -8.41 -13.02
CA GLY A 298 -10.87 -7.53 -12.35
C GLY A 298 -11.29 -7.97 -10.94
N PHE A 299 -10.74 -9.07 -10.42
CA PHE A 299 -10.97 -9.55 -9.05
C PHE A 299 -9.73 -10.26 -8.52
N THR A 300 -9.60 -10.46 -7.21
CA THR A 300 -8.41 -11.10 -6.61
C THR A 300 -8.49 -12.63 -6.71
N PRO A 301 -7.36 -13.36 -6.75
CA PRO A 301 -7.36 -14.80 -7.04
C PRO A 301 -8.08 -15.65 -5.97
N PHE A 302 -8.16 -15.17 -4.73
CA PHE A 302 -8.69 -15.94 -3.59
C PHE A 302 -10.04 -15.43 -3.09
N GLU A 303 -10.64 -14.47 -3.80
CA GLU A 303 -12.00 -13.97 -3.57
C GLU A 303 -12.88 -14.23 -4.78
N ASP A 304 -12.80 -15.43 -5.38
CA ASP A 304 -13.64 -15.76 -6.53
C ASP A 304 -15.13 -15.58 -6.18
N PRO A 305 -15.84 -14.62 -6.82
CA PRO A 305 -17.26 -14.37 -6.56
C PRO A 305 -18.16 -15.57 -6.86
N HIS A 306 -17.64 -16.56 -7.60
CA HIS A 306 -18.32 -17.80 -7.94
C HIS A 306 -18.12 -18.91 -6.89
N GLU A 307 -17.16 -18.77 -5.98
CA GLU A 307 -17.10 -19.62 -4.79
C GLU A 307 -18.16 -19.14 -3.79
N GLY A 308 -19.05 -20.05 -3.39
CA GLY A 308 -20.20 -19.72 -2.55
C GLY A 308 -19.82 -19.10 -1.19
N PRO A 309 -20.78 -18.45 -0.50
CA PRO A 309 -20.52 -17.84 0.80
C PRO A 309 -19.95 -18.85 1.80
N GLY A 310 -18.80 -18.52 2.40
CA GLY A 310 -18.09 -19.36 3.38
C GLY A 310 -16.73 -19.90 2.93
N ALA A 311 -16.26 -19.59 1.71
CA ALA A 311 -14.89 -19.89 1.31
C ALA A 311 -13.87 -19.10 2.17
N SER A 312 -12.86 -19.80 2.69
CA SER A 312 -11.81 -19.19 3.50
C SER A 312 -10.66 -18.74 2.59
N ILE A 313 -10.45 -17.42 2.47
CA ILE A 313 -9.31 -16.83 1.75
C ILE A 313 -7.98 -17.42 2.26
N ALA A 314 -7.83 -17.57 3.58
CA ALA A 314 -6.64 -18.13 4.19
C ALA A 314 -6.36 -19.57 3.69
N LEU A 315 -7.40 -20.42 3.64
CA LEU A 315 -7.26 -21.79 3.15
C LEU A 315 -7.02 -21.85 1.64
N ALA A 316 -7.66 -20.98 0.86
CA ALA A 316 -7.44 -20.88 -0.58
C ALA A 316 -6.00 -20.45 -0.89
N ALA A 317 -5.50 -19.42 -0.21
CA ALA A 317 -4.13 -18.93 -0.30
C ALA A 317 -3.12 -20.01 0.11
N ALA A 318 -3.33 -20.68 1.25
CA ALA A 318 -2.41 -21.73 1.74
C ALA A 318 -2.27 -22.92 0.77
N ASN A 319 -3.30 -23.18 -0.04
CA ASN A 319 -3.28 -24.26 -1.05
C ASN A 319 -3.05 -23.73 -2.48
N ALA A 320 -2.76 -22.43 -2.65
CA ALA A 320 -2.70 -21.75 -3.94
C ALA A 320 -3.89 -22.10 -4.87
N ARG A 321 -5.09 -22.19 -4.29
CA ARG A 321 -6.30 -22.59 -4.98
C ARG A 321 -7.01 -21.37 -5.56
N TYR A 322 -6.80 -21.13 -6.85
CA TYR A 322 -7.50 -20.14 -7.64
C TYR A 322 -7.70 -20.66 -9.08
N ARG A 323 -8.50 -19.95 -9.89
CA ARG A 323 -8.74 -20.31 -11.30
C ARG A 323 -8.59 -19.09 -12.19
N VAL A 324 -7.95 -19.28 -13.34
CA VAL A 324 -7.94 -18.29 -14.41
C VAL A 324 -9.33 -18.28 -15.06
N PRO A 325 -9.98 -17.11 -15.21
CA PRO A 325 -11.27 -17.01 -15.88
C PRO A 325 -11.24 -17.51 -17.33
N GLU A 326 -12.34 -18.12 -17.77
CA GLU A 326 -12.56 -18.51 -19.16
C GLU A 326 -13.73 -17.72 -19.75
N PRO A 327 -13.61 -17.15 -20.97
CA PRO A 327 -12.43 -17.21 -21.83
C PRO A 327 -11.29 -16.30 -21.32
N ASN A 328 -10.05 -16.83 -21.29
CA ASN A 328 -8.87 -16.01 -20.96
C ASN A 328 -8.47 -15.10 -22.14
N PRO A 329 -8.47 -13.76 -21.99
CA PRO A 329 -8.12 -12.85 -23.09
C PRO A 329 -6.60 -12.67 -23.27
N TYR A 330 -5.78 -13.21 -22.37
CA TYR A 330 -4.32 -13.01 -22.36
C TYR A 330 -3.55 -14.22 -22.84
N SER A 331 -2.32 -13.99 -23.28
CA SER A 331 -1.37 -15.06 -23.55
C SER A 331 -1.08 -15.87 -22.29
N GLN A 332 -0.55 -17.10 -22.45
CA GLN A 332 -0.17 -17.96 -21.33
C GLN A 332 0.93 -17.35 -20.44
N ARG A 333 1.59 -16.27 -20.89
CA ARG A 333 2.64 -15.57 -20.14
C ARG A 333 2.09 -14.94 -18.86
N ILE A 334 0.90 -14.35 -18.90
CA ILE A 334 0.27 -13.71 -17.72
C ILE A 334 -0.08 -14.77 -16.65
N PRO A 335 -0.86 -15.83 -16.96
CA PRO A 335 -1.12 -16.92 -16.01
C PRO A 335 0.14 -17.57 -15.44
N GLN A 336 1.17 -17.82 -16.28
CA GLN A 336 2.42 -18.43 -15.84
C GLN A 336 3.19 -17.55 -14.86
N LEU A 337 3.25 -16.24 -15.13
CA LEU A 337 3.91 -15.28 -14.25
C LEU A 337 3.17 -15.12 -12.92
N ILE A 338 1.83 -15.14 -12.93
CA ILE A 338 1.00 -15.17 -11.73
C ILE A 338 1.31 -16.43 -10.91
N ALA A 339 1.26 -17.60 -11.53
CA ALA A 339 1.54 -18.88 -10.86
C ALA A 339 2.96 -18.94 -10.29
N TYR A 340 3.94 -18.34 -10.98
CA TYR A 340 5.31 -18.26 -10.50
C TYR A 340 5.46 -17.46 -9.19
N MET A 341 4.63 -16.43 -8.99
CA MET A 341 4.64 -15.62 -7.77
C MET A 341 3.72 -16.17 -6.67
N LEU A 342 2.59 -16.78 -7.04
CA LEU A 342 1.63 -17.42 -6.12
C LEU A 342 2.10 -18.82 -5.68
N GLU A 343 3.41 -18.96 -5.44
CA GLU A 343 4.02 -20.13 -4.82
C GLU A 343 3.79 -20.03 -3.29
N PRO A 344 2.99 -20.94 -2.70
CA PRO A 344 2.57 -20.82 -1.30
C PRO A 344 3.71 -21.07 -0.33
N ASP A 345 4.70 -21.91 -0.67
CA ASP A 345 5.89 -22.08 0.16
C ASP A 345 6.82 -20.88 -0.01
N PRO A 346 6.99 -20.03 1.03
CA PRO A 346 7.84 -18.86 0.91
C PRO A 346 9.30 -19.22 0.58
N GLN A 347 9.77 -20.43 0.91
CA GLN A 347 11.16 -20.85 0.65
C GLN A 347 11.45 -21.06 -0.83
N THR A 348 10.46 -21.53 -1.60
CA THR A 348 10.56 -21.75 -3.05
C THR A 348 10.02 -20.56 -3.86
N ARG A 349 9.23 -19.68 -3.23
CA ARG A 349 8.75 -18.45 -3.85
C ARG A 349 9.91 -17.59 -4.35
N PRO A 350 9.83 -17.01 -5.57
CA PRO A 350 10.93 -16.24 -6.12
C PRO A 350 11.15 -14.92 -5.39
N PHE A 351 12.39 -14.44 -5.41
CA PHE A 351 12.70 -13.05 -5.10
C PHE A 351 12.33 -12.13 -6.26
N ILE A 352 12.15 -10.83 -5.97
CA ILE A 352 11.75 -9.84 -6.98
C ILE A 352 12.70 -9.79 -8.20
N GLY A 353 14.01 -9.96 -7.99
CA GLY A 353 14.98 -10.00 -9.09
C GLY A 353 14.76 -11.18 -10.06
N GLN A 354 14.27 -12.33 -9.56
CA GLN A 354 13.93 -13.47 -10.41
C GLN A 354 12.63 -13.22 -11.19
N VAL A 355 11.65 -12.55 -10.58
CA VAL A 355 10.41 -12.11 -11.25
C VAL A 355 10.76 -11.13 -12.38
N ILE A 356 11.61 -10.14 -12.11
CA ILE A 356 12.08 -9.17 -13.12
C ILE A 356 12.79 -9.88 -14.29
N ALA A 357 13.64 -10.87 -14.00
CA ALA A 357 14.31 -11.66 -15.03
C ALA A 357 13.30 -12.38 -15.93
N GLN A 358 12.24 -12.97 -15.36
CA GLN A 358 11.16 -13.58 -16.14
C GLN A 358 10.42 -12.55 -16.99
N VAL A 359 10.01 -11.42 -16.42
CA VAL A 359 9.29 -10.37 -17.16
C VAL A 359 10.12 -9.84 -18.33
N ASN A 360 11.41 -9.59 -18.13
CA ASN A 360 12.31 -9.13 -19.18
C ASN A 360 12.52 -10.18 -20.29
N SER A 361 12.40 -11.47 -19.97
CA SER A 361 12.50 -12.55 -20.96
C SER A 361 11.30 -12.60 -21.93
N LEU A 362 10.14 -12.03 -21.55
CA LEU A 362 8.93 -12.00 -22.39
C LEU A 362 9.06 -11.10 -23.63
N TYR A 363 10.09 -10.24 -23.66
CA TYR A 363 10.37 -9.27 -24.73
C TYR A 363 11.49 -9.69 -25.69
N LYS A 364 12.08 -10.87 -25.48
CA LYS A 364 12.95 -11.53 -26.47
C LYS A 364 12.10 -12.37 -27.41
#